data_AF-A0A1M5FV44-F1
#
_entry.id   AF-A0A1M5FV44-F1
#
_cell.length_a   1.000
_cell.length_b   1.000
_cell.length_c   1.000
_cell.angle_alpha   90.00
_cell.angle_beta   90.00
_cell.angle_gamma   90.00
#
_symmetry.space_group_name_H-M   'P 1'
#
loop_
_entity.id
_entity.type
_entity.pdbx_description
1 polymer ?
#
loop_
_entity_poly.entity_id
_entity_poly.type
_entity_poly.pdbx_seq_one_letter_code
_entity_poly.pdbx_strand_id
1 'polypeptide(L)'
;MKKLVTLIFLTFISCNVKEPISVKEIISDEIVTIRPDYPKTVTKDSVPITIPLEFEITSNTKDLRNLKLYFISINNERLLDDISDYQTYYKENKTERIFFSLNKDDLEVNQKNHIIIKLRTQMISRKDAEIILKKYNIKRSFENLKFRDTIKLTGYNQFRKDNPTLIEGFRKVNDSIVFSILLKGGERIHVSQKISW
;
A
#
# COMPACT_ATOMS: atom_id res chain seq x y z
N MET A 1 -39.13 29.98 41.19
CA MET A 1 -38.13 29.00 41.68
C MET A 1 -37.48 28.33 40.49
N LYS A 2 -36.18 28.59 40.27
CA LYS A 2 -35.43 28.11 39.09
C LYS A 2 -35.08 26.62 39.26
N LYS A 3 -35.48 25.78 38.30
CA LYS A 3 -35.00 24.39 38.22
C LYS A 3 -33.56 24.40 37.74
N LEU A 4 -32.64 23.96 38.58
CA LEU A 4 -31.25 23.72 38.25
C LEU A 4 -31.19 22.42 37.44
N VAL A 5 -30.98 22.52 36.13
CA VAL A 5 -30.74 21.37 35.26
C VAL A 5 -29.25 21.07 35.34
N THR A 6 -28.87 20.06 36.10
CA THR A 6 -27.49 19.57 36.16
C THR A 6 -27.22 18.73 34.91
N LEU A 7 -26.58 19.34 33.91
CA LEU A 7 -26.12 18.67 32.71
C LEU A 7 -24.89 17.82 33.07
N ILE A 8 -25.07 16.49 33.19
CA ILE A 8 -23.97 15.54 33.36
C ILE A 8 -23.27 15.39 32.01
N PHE A 9 -22.11 16.03 31.86
CA PHE A 9 -21.19 15.79 30.75
C PHE A 9 -20.59 14.39 30.91
N LEU A 10 -21.11 13.40 30.16
CA LEU A 10 -20.37 12.16 29.93
C LEU A 10 -19.14 12.50 29.08
N THR A 11 -18.00 12.71 29.72
CA THR A 11 -16.71 12.67 29.05
C THR A 11 -16.51 11.24 28.55
N PHE A 12 -16.69 11.02 27.26
CA PHE A 12 -16.20 9.84 26.57
C PHE A 12 -14.67 9.85 26.67
N ILE A 13 -14.14 9.29 27.76
CA ILE A 13 -12.75 8.87 27.83
C ILE A 13 -12.68 7.70 26.85
N SER A 14 -12.38 8.02 25.58
CA SER A 14 -11.95 7.01 24.62
C SER A 14 -10.73 6.35 25.24
N CYS A 15 -10.93 5.19 25.85
CA CYS A 15 -9.83 4.29 26.18
C CYS A 15 -9.09 4.06 24.86
N ASN A 16 -7.93 4.71 24.70
CA ASN A 16 -7.00 4.43 23.63
C ASN A 16 -6.48 3.01 23.85
N VAL A 17 -7.26 2.01 23.42
CA VAL A 17 -6.77 0.64 23.27
C VAL A 17 -5.65 0.77 22.25
N LYS A 18 -4.41 0.76 22.73
CA LYS A 18 -3.24 0.79 21.86
C LYS A 18 -3.31 -0.46 21.00
N GLU A 19 -3.45 -0.28 19.70
CA GLU A 19 -3.43 -1.38 18.76
C GLU A 19 -2.12 -2.19 18.95
N PRO A 20 -2.19 -3.53 18.85
CA PRO A 20 -1.02 -4.40 19.08
C PRO A 20 0.13 -4.14 18.09
N ILE A 21 -0.15 -3.49 16.96
CA ILE A 21 0.84 -2.96 16.03
C ILE A 21 0.52 -1.51 15.70
N SER A 22 1.49 -0.78 15.19
CA SER A 22 1.26 0.47 14.46
C SER A 22 1.80 0.33 13.04
N VAL A 23 1.03 0.82 12.07
CA VAL A 23 1.41 0.82 10.66
C VAL A 23 1.58 2.26 10.23
N LYS A 24 2.75 2.59 9.69
CA LYS A 24 3.05 3.92 9.15
C LYS A 24 3.40 3.80 7.68
N GLU A 25 2.67 4.52 6.83
CA GLU A 25 3.04 4.68 5.44
C GLU A 25 4.24 5.63 5.30
N ILE A 26 5.18 5.25 4.44
CA ILE A 26 6.36 6.03 4.09
C ILE A 26 6.25 6.36 2.60
N ILE A 27 6.53 7.62 2.24
CA ILE A 27 6.60 7.99 0.83
C ILE A 27 7.83 7.31 0.22
N SER A 28 7.58 6.34 -0.64
CA SER A 28 8.65 5.50 -1.19
C SER A 28 9.49 6.24 -2.23
N ASP A 29 10.80 5.99 -2.23
CA ASP A 29 11.71 6.37 -3.32
C ASP A 29 11.85 5.25 -4.38
N GLU A 30 11.12 4.14 -4.22
CA GLU A 30 11.09 3.07 -5.21
C GLU A 30 10.53 3.55 -6.56
N ILE A 31 11.00 2.92 -7.64
CA ILE A 31 10.70 3.32 -9.01
C ILE A 31 9.26 2.96 -9.39
N VAL A 32 8.53 3.95 -9.88
CA VAL A 32 7.25 3.76 -10.58
C VAL A 32 7.53 3.19 -11.97
N THR A 33 6.74 2.19 -12.38
CA THR A 33 6.94 1.54 -13.69
C THR A 33 5.65 1.39 -14.48
N ILE A 34 5.73 1.43 -15.81
CA ILE A 34 4.63 1.05 -16.70
C ILE A 34 4.94 -0.31 -17.31
N ARG A 35 3.97 -1.23 -17.26
CA ARG A 35 4.12 -2.61 -17.76
C ARG A 35 2.94 -3.03 -18.65
N PRO A 36 2.93 -2.67 -19.94
CA PRO A 36 1.76 -2.76 -20.80
C PRO A 36 1.46 -4.16 -21.36
N ASP A 37 2.07 -5.21 -20.83
CA ASP A 37 1.78 -6.61 -21.17
C ASP A 37 1.04 -7.35 -20.05
N TYR A 38 0.50 -6.65 -19.04
CA TYR A 38 -0.22 -7.29 -17.94
C TYR A 38 -1.61 -7.78 -18.39
N PRO A 39 -1.86 -9.10 -18.51
CA PRO A 39 -2.96 -9.67 -19.29
C PRO A 39 -4.38 -9.35 -18.78
N LYS A 40 -4.52 -8.88 -17.54
CA LYS A 40 -5.83 -8.49 -16.96
C LYS A 40 -6.22 -7.02 -17.18
N THR A 41 -5.32 -6.17 -17.68
CA THR A 41 -5.45 -4.72 -17.44
C THR A 41 -5.30 -3.83 -18.67
N VAL A 42 -4.62 -4.30 -19.72
CA VAL A 42 -4.31 -3.44 -20.87
C VAL A 42 -5.55 -3.33 -21.75
N THR A 43 -6.16 -2.15 -21.76
CA THR A 43 -7.20 -1.82 -22.74
C THR A 43 -6.56 -1.05 -23.91
N LYS A 44 -7.34 -0.85 -24.98
CA LYS A 44 -6.89 -0.02 -26.11
C LYS A 44 -6.48 1.38 -25.65
N ASP A 45 -7.10 1.92 -24.60
CA ASP A 45 -6.95 3.32 -24.22
C ASP A 45 -6.22 3.54 -22.88
N SER A 46 -5.84 2.46 -22.18
CA SER A 46 -5.16 2.54 -20.89
C SER A 46 -4.00 1.56 -20.76
N VAL A 47 -3.02 1.93 -19.93
CA VAL A 47 -1.85 1.10 -19.59
C VAL A 47 -1.70 1.01 -18.07
N PRO A 48 -1.28 -0.16 -17.56
CA PRO A 48 -1.07 -0.35 -16.13
C PRO A 48 0.19 0.35 -15.66
N ILE A 49 0.06 1.03 -14.52
CA ILE A 49 1.16 1.67 -13.80
C ILE A 49 1.33 0.97 -12.46
N THR A 50 2.56 0.58 -12.16
CA THR A 50 2.93 0.00 -10.88
C THR A 50 3.33 1.11 -9.92
N ILE A 51 2.59 1.24 -8.82
CA ILE A 51 2.88 2.19 -7.76
C ILE A 51 3.52 1.45 -6.59
N PRO A 52 4.75 1.82 -6.17
CA PRO A 52 5.36 1.24 -5.00
C PRO A 52 4.88 1.98 -3.74
N LEU A 53 4.23 1.24 -2.85
CA LEU A 53 3.85 1.69 -1.51
C LEU A 53 4.87 1.14 -0.51
N GLU A 54 5.18 1.90 0.53
CA GLU A 54 6.14 1.52 1.55
C GLU A 54 5.52 1.67 2.94
N PHE A 55 5.65 0.65 3.77
CA PHE A 55 5.09 0.63 5.10
C PHE A 55 6.12 0.19 6.12
N GLU A 56 6.09 0.86 7.26
CA GLU A 56 6.78 0.51 8.48
C GLU A 56 5.75 -0.05 9.47
N ILE A 57 5.98 -1.27 9.94
CA ILE A 57 5.13 -1.96 10.90
C ILE A 57 5.90 -2.16 12.19
N THR A 58 5.40 -1.59 13.28
CA THR A 58 6.01 -1.71 14.61
C THR A 58 5.12 -2.51 15.54
N SER A 59 5.68 -3.51 16.22
CA SER A 59 4.99 -4.24 17.29
C SER A 59 4.95 -3.40 18.56
N ASN A 60 3.76 -3.24 19.14
CA ASN A 60 3.54 -2.46 20.36
C ASN A 60 3.25 -3.36 21.58
N THR A 61 3.30 -4.69 21.41
CA THR A 61 3.00 -5.66 22.48
C THR A 61 3.90 -6.90 22.42
N LYS A 62 4.17 -7.48 23.59
CA LYS A 62 4.86 -8.78 23.73
C LYS A 62 3.95 -9.99 23.53
N ASP A 63 2.64 -9.76 23.49
CA ASP A 63 1.65 -10.83 23.29
C ASP A 63 1.46 -11.18 21.82
N LEU A 64 2.10 -10.46 20.90
CA LEU A 64 2.06 -10.77 19.48
C LEU A 64 2.65 -12.17 19.22
N ARG A 65 1.92 -13.00 18.46
CA ARG A 65 2.33 -14.38 18.10
C ARG A 65 2.43 -14.57 16.61
N ASN A 66 1.57 -13.91 15.85
CA ASN A 66 1.67 -13.85 14.41
C ASN A 66 1.19 -12.49 13.94
N LEU A 67 1.88 -11.97 12.93
CA LEU A 67 1.50 -10.79 12.17
C LEU A 67 1.63 -11.14 10.70
N LYS A 68 0.61 -10.89 9.90
CA LYS A 68 0.71 -11.07 8.45
C LYS A 68 -0.05 -9.99 7.69
N LEU A 69 0.41 -9.70 6.48
CA LEU A 69 -0.40 -8.96 5.52
C LEU A 69 -1.58 -9.84 5.13
N TYR A 70 -2.79 -9.41 5.46
CA TYR A 70 -4.00 -10.19 5.21
C TYR A 70 -4.56 -9.92 3.82
N PHE A 71 -4.71 -8.64 3.46
CA PHE A 71 -5.02 -8.21 2.10
C PHE A 71 -4.79 -6.71 1.92
N ILE A 72 -4.81 -6.29 0.66
CA ILE A 72 -4.94 -4.89 0.26
C ILE A 72 -6.33 -4.73 -0.34
N SER A 73 -7.02 -3.65 0.00
CA SER A 73 -8.26 -3.26 -0.66
C SER A 73 -8.05 -2.00 -1.48
N ILE A 74 -8.39 -2.08 -2.75
CA ILE A 74 -8.41 -0.93 -3.67
C ILE A 74 -9.80 -0.89 -4.30
N ASN A 75 -10.45 0.27 -4.30
CA ASN A 75 -11.83 0.42 -4.80
C ASN A 75 -12.85 -0.55 -4.15
N ASN A 76 -12.67 -0.86 -2.86
CA ASN A 76 -13.45 -1.88 -2.12
C ASN A 76 -13.28 -3.32 -2.63
N GLU A 77 -12.37 -3.57 -3.56
CA GLU A 77 -12.03 -4.92 -4.01
C GLU A 77 -10.83 -5.44 -3.23
N ARG A 78 -10.90 -6.71 -2.81
CA ARG A 78 -9.78 -7.39 -2.15
C ARG A 78 -8.80 -7.87 -3.22
N LEU A 79 -7.58 -7.37 -3.15
CA LEU A 79 -6.50 -7.77 -4.04
C LEU A 79 -5.82 -9.06 -3.59
N LEU A 80 -5.31 -9.82 -4.55
CA LEU A 80 -4.55 -11.04 -4.32
C LEU A 80 -3.04 -10.73 -4.29
N ASP A 81 -2.32 -11.34 -3.34
CA ASP A 81 -0.85 -11.36 -3.42
C ASP A 81 -0.49 -12.32 -4.56
N ASP A 82 -0.38 -11.81 -5.78
CA ASP A 82 -0.04 -12.57 -6.96
C ASP A 82 0.76 -11.71 -7.95
N ILE A 83 1.03 -12.24 -9.14
CA ILE A 83 1.78 -11.46 -10.11
C ILE A 83 0.95 -10.23 -10.57
N SER A 84 -0.37 -10.34 -10.60
CA SER A 84 -1.31 -9.40 -11.22
C SER A 84 -1.69 -8.21 -10.37
N ASP A 85 -2.03 -8.42 -9.09
CA ASP A 85 -2.60 -7.32 -8.31
C ASP A 85 -1.52 -6.59 -7.51
N TYR A 86 -0.72 -7.32 -6.71
CA TYR A 86 0.45 -6.75 -6.03
C TYR A 86 1.48 -7.79 -5.64
N GLN A 87 2.73 -7.34 -5.44
CA GLN A 87 3.80 -8.16 -4.88
C GLN A 87 4.44 -7.47 -3.68
N THR A 88 4.70 -8.24 -2.63
CA THR A 88 5.31 -7.76 -1.38
C THR A 88 6.79 -8.15 -1.33
N TYR A 89 7.61 -7.27 -0.74
CA TYR A 89 9.05 -7.45 -0.54
C TYR A 89 9.46 -6.89 0.81
N TYR A 90 10.51 -7.44 1.42
CA TYR A 90 11.23 -6.74 2.49
C TYR A 90 11.99 -5.56 1.89
N LYS A 91 12.08 -4.43 2.62
CA LYS A 91 12.80 -3.24 2.13
C LYS A 91 14.28 -3.54 1.92
N GLU A 92 14.85 -4.38 2.77
CA GLU A 92 16.26 -4.78 2.81
C GLU A 92 16.60 -5.79 1.71
N ASN A 93 15.62 -6.63 1.31
CA ASN A 93 15.77 -7.58 0.21
C ASN A 93 14.60 -7.49 -0.78
N LYS A 94 14.84 -6.79 -1.89
CA LYS A 94 13.86 -6.53 -2.96
C LYS A 94 13.94 -7.52 -4.11
N THR A 95 14.82 -8.53 -4.02
CA THR A 95 15.03 -9.51 -5.10
C THR A 95 14.05 -10.66 -5.01
N GLU A 96 13.63 -11.00 -3.80
CA GLU A 96 12.73 -12.10 -3.52
C GLU A 96 11.36 -11.58 -3.06
N ARG A 97 10.31 -12.03 -3.74
CA ARG A 97 8.93 -11.76 -3.33
C ARG A 97 8.62 -12.56 -2.06
N ILE A 98 7.90 -11.95 -1.15
CA ILE A 98 7.45 -12.59 0.09
C ILE A 98 5.93 -12.61 0.19
N PHE A 99 5.40 -13.56 0.95
CA PHE A 99 4.11 -13.43 1.60
C PHE A 99 4.38 -12.93 3.01
N PHE A 100 4.20 -11.63 3.25
CA PHE A 100 4.61 -11.02 4.52
C PHE A 100 3.88 -11.65 5.70
N SER A 101 4.62 -12.40 6.51
CA SER A 101 4.16 -13.05 7.73
C SER A 101 5.36 -13.18 8.66
N LEU A 102 5.16 -12.76 9.90
CA LEU A 102 6.13 -12.84 10.99
C LEU A 102 5.53 -13.73 12.08
N ASN A 103 6.31 -14.69 12.53
CA ASN A 103 5.99 -15.50 13.71
C ASN A 103 6.55 -14.83 14.98
N LYS A 104 6.37 -15.48 16.13
CA LYS A 104 6.85 -14.97 17.42
C LYS A 104 8.36 -14.70 17.43
N ASP A 105 9.14 -15.60 16.86
CA ASP A 105 10.61 -15.51 16.88
C ASP A 105 11.10 -14.37 15.99
N ASP A 106 10.49 -14.19 14.81
CA ASP A 106 10.78 -13.05 13.91
C ASP A 106 10.53 -11.71 14.61
N LEU A 107 9.42 -11.63 15.36
CA LEU A 107 8.99 -10.42 16.08
C LEU A 107 9.84 -10.12 17.32
N GLU A 108 10.45 -11.15 17.93
CA GLU A 108 11.39 -10.98 19.05
C GLU A 108 12.75 -10.47 18.57
N VAL A 109 13.18 -10.89 17.38
CA VAL A 109 14.42 -10.39 16.74
C VAL A 109 14.24 -8.96 16.23
N ASN A 110 13.11 -8.68 15.57
CA ASN A 110 12.86 -7.37 15.01
C ASN A 110 11.42 -6.90 15.23
N GLN A 111 11.26 -5.93 16.13
CA GLN A 111 9.97 -5.31 16.41
C GLN A 111 9.51 -4.34 15.31
N LYS A 112 10.41 -3.96 14.39
CA LYS A 112 10.17 -2.93 13.38
C LYS A 112 10.50 -3.45 11.97
N ASN A 113 9.47 -3.63 11.15
CA ASN A 113 9.62 -4.26 9.84
C ASN A 113 9.22 -3.30 8.73
N HIS A 114 10.01 -3.27 7.66
CA HIS A 114 9.79 -2.41 6.51
C HIS A 114 9.46 -3.26 5.28
N ILE A 115 8.31 -2.97 4.66
CA ILE A 115 7.87 -3.67 3.46
C ILE A 115 7.65 -2.70 2.31
N ILE A 116 7.91 -3.20 1.10
CA ILE A 116 7.51 -2.56 -0.15
C ILE A 116 6.42 -3.41 -0.78
N ILE A 117 5.37 -2.73 -1.26
CA ILE A 117 4.29 -3.33 -2.02
C ILE A 117 4.30 -2.70 -3.40
N LYS A 118 4.51 -3.53 -4.43
CA LYS A 118 4.37 -3.12 -5.83
C LYS A 118 2.94 -3.33 -6.27
N LEU A 119 2.11 -2.31 -6.14
CA LEU A 119 0.69 -2.33 -6.52
C LEU A 119 0.55 -2.17 -8.03
N ARG A 120 -0.11 -3.11 -8.70
CA ARG A 120 -0.16 -3.24 -10.17
C ARG A 120 -1.54 -3.06 -10.79
N THR A 121 -2.54 -2.76 -9.96
CA THR A 121 -3.93 -2.59 -10.39
C THR A 121 -4.26 -1.20 -10.91
N GLN A 122 -3.37 -0.21 -10.72
CA GLN A 122 -3.63 1.16 -11.16
C GLN A 122 -3.48 1.29 -12.68
N MET A 123 -4.39 2.05 -13.28
CA MET A 123 -4.46 2.29 -14.71
C MET A 123 -4.39 3.79 -15.00
N ILE A 124 -3.66 4.13 -16.06
CA ILE A 124 -3.62 5.49 -16.59
C ILE A 124 -3.99 5.47 -18.06
N SER A 125 -4.54 6.57 -18.58
CA SER A 125 -4.81 6.65 -20.01
C SER A 125 -3.51 6.58 -20.81
N ARG A 126 -3.54 6.04 -22.03
CA ARG A 126 -2.37 6.05 -22.92
C ARG A 126 -1.87 7.47 -23.18
N LYS A 127 -2.79 8.42 -23.30
CA LYS A 127 -2.47 9.84 -23.48
C LYS A 127 -1.66 10.38 -22.30
N ASP A 128 -2.09 10.11 -21.07
CA ASP A 128 -1.35 10.53 -19.87
C ASP A 128 0.00 9.83 -19.79
N ALA A 129 0.03 8.54 -20.12
CA ALA A 129 1.27 7.77 -20.17
C ALA A 129 2.28 8.37 -21.16
N GLU A 130 1.86 8.75 -22.38
CA GLU A 130 2.72 9.41 -23.35
C GLU A 130 3.23 10.78 -22.87
N ILE A 131 2.38 11.57 -22.20
CA ILE A 131 2.77 12.84 -21.59
C ILE A 131 3.87 12.61 -20.53
N ILE A 132 3.70 11.59 -19.69
CA ILE A 132 4.67 11.21 -18.67
C ILE A 132 6.00 10.74 -19.28
N LEU A 133 5.95 9.91 -20.32
CA LEU A 133 7.15 9.44 -21.01
C LEU A 133 7.95 10.62 -21.60
N LYS A 134 7.25 11.59 -22.24
CA LYS A 134 7.87 12.82 -22.75
C LYS A 134 8.44 13.67 -21.62
N LYS A 135 7.69 13.86 -20.52
CA LYS A 135 8.12 14.63 -19.35
C LYS A 135 9.44 14.10 -18.75
N TYR A 136 9.62 12.77 -18.74
CA TYR A 136 10.83 12.13 -18.24
C TYR A 136 11.88 11.81 -19.32
N ASN A 137 11.73 12.35 -20.55
CA ASN A 137 12.64 12.13 -21.67
C ASN A 137 12.87 10.64 -22.02
N ILE A 138 11.83 9.81 -21.84
CA ILE A 138 11.88 8.37 -22.12
C ILE A 138 11.55 8.15 -23.60
N LYS A 139 12.52 7.63 -24.36
CA LYS A 139 12.39 7.38 -25.81
C LYS A 139 11.60 6.11 -26.18
N ARG A 140 11.20 5.29 -25.20
CA ARG A 140 10.41 4.08 -25.48
C ARG A 140 8.99 4.48 -25.90
N SER A 141 8.45 3.76 -26.89
CA SER A 141 7.05 3.88 -27.35
C SER A 141 6.28 2.63 -26.96
N PHE A 142 4.97 2.75 -26.73
CA PHE A 142 4.07 1.62 -26.48
C PHE A 142 3.92 0.67 -27.67
N GLU A 143 4.20 1.15 -28.89
CA GLU A 143 4.08 0.35 -30.12
C GLU A 143 5.20 -0.70 -30.27
N ASN A 144 6.34 -0.48 -29.60
CA ASN A 144 7.56 -1.28 -29.77
C ASN A 144 7.92 -2.13 -28.55
N LEU A 145 6.98 -2.33 -27.61
CA LEU A 145 7.25 -3.07 -26.38
C LEU A 145 7.11 -4.57 -26.61
N LYS A 146 8.14 -5.31 -26.17
CA LYS A 146 8.13 -6.76 -26.15
C LYS A 146 7.40 -7.27 -24.91
N PHE A 147 7.00 -8.54 -24.94
CA PHE A 147 6.50 -9.22 -23.75
C PHE A 147 7.50 -9.08 -22.59
N ARG A 148 7.00 -8.70 -21.41
CA ARG A 148 7.72 -8.37 -20.16
C ARG A 148 8.56 -7.10 -20.17
N ASP A 149 8.45 -6.26 -21.19
CA ASP A 149 9.09 -4.94 -21.13
C ASP A 149 8.53 -4.11 -19.98
N THR A 150 9.45 -3.53 -19.22
CA THR A 150 9.13 -2.62 -18.11
C THR A 150 9.72 -1.26 -18.41
N ILE A 151 8.88 -0.24 -18.47
CA ILE A 151 9.34 1.14 -18.57
C ILE A 151 9.50 1.69 -17.15
N LYS A 152 10.72 2.05 -16.78
CA LYS A 152 11.02 2.73 -15.53
C LYS A 152 10.79 4.23 -15.70
N LEU A 153 10.05 4.84 -14.78
CA LEU A 153 9.80 6.28 -14.75
C LEU A 153 10.79 6.94 -13.78
N THR A 154 10.30 7.41 -12.64
CA THR A 154 11.07 8.03 -11.56
C THR A 154 10.67 7.41 -10.20
N GLY A 155 11.34 7.79 -9.12
CA GLY A 155 10.96 7.39 -7.76
C GLY A 155 9.58 7.93 -7.38
N TYR A 156 8.79 7.17 -6.61
CA TYR A 156 7.40 7.54 -6.32
C TYR A 156 7.25 8.89 -5.61
N ASN A 157 8.16 9.22 -4.70
CA ASN A 157 8.27 10.55 -4.09
C ASN A 157 8.31 11.69 -5.12
N GLN A 158 9.15 11.56 -6.15
CA GLN A 158 9.25 12.55 -7.23
C GLN A 158 8.03 12.48 -8.16
N PHE A 159 7.57 11.26 -8.48
CA PHE A 159 6.43 11.03 -9.36
C PHE A 159 5.16 11.73 -8.84
N ARG A 160 4.91 11.68 -7.53
CA ARG A 160 3.75 12.35 -6.91
C ARG A 160 3.79 13.87 -7.06
N LYS A 161 4.97 14.47 -6.82
CA LYS A 161 5.20 15.91 -6.99
C LYS A 161 5.00 16.33 -8.44
N ASP A 162 5.43 15.47 -9.36
CA ASP A 162 5.38 15.73 -10.79
C ASP A 162 4.01 15.52 -11.43
N ASN A 163 3.14 14.69 -10.84
CA ASN A 163 1.87 14.29 -11.45
C ASN A 163 0.70 14.37 -10.45
N PRO A 164 0.49 15.52 -9.78
CA PRO A 164 -0.49 15.63 -8.70
C PRO A 164 -1.93 15.29 -9.13
N THR A 165 -2.33 15.66 -10.35
CA THR A 165 -3.67 15.36 -10.88
C THR A 165 -3.91 13.85 -11.02
N LEU A 166 -2.89 13.11 -11.43
CA LEU A 166 -2.98 11.67 -11.61
C LEU A 166 -3.01 10.94 -10.25
N ILE A 167 -2.22 11.43 -9.30
CA ILE A 167 -2.28 10.97 -7.91
C ILE A 167 -3.66 11.23 -7.27
N GLU A 168 -4.23 12.41 -7.49
CA GLU A 168 -5.58 12.72 -7.03
C GLU A 168 -6.62 11.79 -7.67
N GLY A 169 -6.42 11.41 -8.95
CA GLY A 169 -7.24 10.41 -9.63
C GLY A 169 -7.20 9.03 -8.98
N PHE A 170 -6.08 8.66 -8.36
CA PHE A 170 -5.93 7.43 -7.57
C PHE A 170 -6.53 7.51 -6.18
N ARG A 171 -6.79 8.72 -5.64
CA ARG A 171 -7.43 8.85 -4.33
C ARG A 171 -8.84 8.30 -4.39
N LYS A 172 -9.04 7.21 -3.65
CA LYS A 172 -10.34 6.57 -3.43
C LYS A 172 -10.55 6.46 -1.94
N VAL A 173 -11.81 6.64 -1.52
CA VAL A 173 -12.17 6.91 -0.11
C VAL A 173 -11.76 5.78 0.85
N ASN A 174 -11.60 4.56 0.35
CA ASN A 174 -11.50 3.34 1.14
C ASN A 174 -10.27 2.46 0.82
N ASP A 175 -9.29 2.97 0.08
CA ASP A 175 -8.08 2.20 -0.21
C ASP A 175 -7.29 1.95 1.08
N SER A 176 -6.96 0.68 1.34
CA SER A 176 -6.37 0.28 2.62
C SER A 176 -5.50 -0.97 2.53
N ILE A 177 -4.57 -1.08 3.47
CA ILE A 177 -3.80 -2.28 3.74
C ILE A 177 -4.26 -2.87 5.08
N VAL A 178 -4.54 -4.17 5.11
CA VAL A 178 -5.10 -4.85 6.28
C VAL A 178 -4.14 -5.93 6.76
N PHE A 179 -3.77 -5.87 8.03
CA PHE A 179 -2.97 -6.88 8.71
C PHE A 179 -3.86 -7.79 9.57
N SER A 180 -3.49 -9.06 9.65
CA SER A 180 -4.09 -10.02 10.58
C SER A 180 -3.09 -10.34 11.67
N ILE A 181 -3.58 -10.30 12.90
CA ILE A 181 -2.78 -10.39 14.12
C ILE A 181 -3.33 -11.53 14.96
N LEU A 182 -2.45 -12.41 15.44
CA LEU A 182 -2.76 -13.40 16.47
C LEU A 182 -2.03 -13.02 17.75
N LEU A 183 -2.77 -12.90 18.84
CA LEU A 183 -2.23 -12.64 20.17
C LEU A 183 -2.12 -13.92 21.00
N LYS A 184 -1.35 -13.84 22.09
CA LYS A 184 -1.31 -14.84 23.14
C LYS A 184 -2.73 -15.09 23.65
N GLY A 185 -3.13 -16.35 23.78
CA GLY A 185 -4.50 -16.73 24.13
C GLY A 185 -5.41 -16.97 22.92
N GLY A 186 -4.93 -16.74 21.70
CA GLY A 186 -5.63 -17.12 20.47
C GLY A 186 -6.53 -16.05 19.87
N GLU A 187 -6.61 -14.87 20.49
CA GLU A 187 -7.36 -13.73 19.97
C GLU A 187 -6.82 -13.29 18.60
N ARG A 188 -7.74 -13.03 17.66
CA ARG A 188 -7.41 -12.55 16.32
C ARG A 188 -7.97 -11.14 16.10
N ILE A 189 -7.11 -10.24 15.66
CA ILE A 189 -7.44 -8.83 15.41
C ILE A 189 -7.04 -8.47 13.98
N HIS A 190 -7.77 -7.53 13.39
CA HIS A 190 -7.42 -6.90 12.12
C HIS A 190 -7.12 -5.43 12.34
N VAL A 191 -5.97 -4.98 11.83
CA VAL A 191 -5.56 -3.58 11.81
C VAL A 191 -5.57 -3.11 10.36
N SER A 192 -6.30 -2.03 10.09
CA SER A 192 -6.44 -1.45 8.75
C SER A 192 -5.79 -0.08 8.72
N GLN A 193 -4.92 0.14 7.74
CA GLN A 193 -4.29 1.43 7.48
C GLN A 193 -4.75 1.94 6.11
N LYS A 194 -5.25 3.18 6.06
CA LYS A 194 -5.60 3.83 4.79
C LYS A 194 -4.34 4.14 3.98
N ILE A 195 -4.42 3.96 2.67
CA ILE A 195 -3.37 4.31 1.71
C ILE A 195 -3.45 5.82 1.40
N SER A 196 -2.34 6.52 1.55
CA SER A 196 -2.20 7.95 1.35
C SER A 196 -1.55 8.28 0.01
N TRP A 197 -2.36 8.23 -1.03
CA TRP A 197 -1.98 8.57 -2.40
C TRP A 197 -1.38 9.96 -2.56
#